data_AF-A0A2H0WKZ9-F1
#
_entry.id   AF-A0A2H0WKZ9-F1
#
_cell.length_a   1.000
_cell.length_b   1.000
_cell.length_c   1.000
_cell.angle_alpha   90.00
_cell.angle_beta   90.00
_cell.angle_gamma   90.00
#
_symmetry.space_group_name_H-M   'P 1'
#
loop_
_entity.id
_entity.type
_entity.pdbx_description
1 polymer ?
#
loop_
_entity_poly.entity_id
_entity_poly.type
_entity_poly.pdbx_seq_one_letter_code
_entity_poly.pdbx_strand_id
1 'polypeptide(L)' 'NRFKGVRAAVLYKFSAEIVRLARQHNNANILSLGARFISEDEAKTAVEIFLETEFNGIGENERHLRRIKKIDL' A
#
# COMPACT_ATOMS: atom_id res chain seq x y z
N ASN A 1 -0.06 4.94 11.18
CA ASN A 1 -0.16 3.54 11.66
C ASN A 1 -0.08 3.49 13.18
N ARG A 2 -1.08 4.05 13.87
CA ARG A 2 -1.17 4.04 15.35
C ARG A 2 -2.20 3.02 15.87
N PHE A 3 -3.15 2.64 15.01
CA PHE A 3 -4.17 1.65 15.30
C PHE A 3 -3.72 0.28 14.81
N LYS A 4 -3.96 -0.75 15.61
CA LYS A 4 -3.65 -2.14 15.27
C LYS A 4 -4.36 -2.54 13.97
N GLY A 5 -3.67 -3.23 13.08
CA GLY A 5 -4.21 -3.64 11.78
C GLY A 5 -4.25 -2.52 10.73
N VAL A 6 -3.93 -1.26 11.07
CA VAL A 6 -3.85 -0.16 10.11
C VAL A 6 -2.45 -0.05 9.53
N ARG A 7 -2.36 -0.27 8.22
CA ARG A 7 -1.13 -0.22 7.42
C ARG A 7 -1.32 0.79 6.30
N ALA A 8 -1.11 2.07 6.65
CA ALA A 8 -1.16 3.17 5.70
C ALA A 8 0.15 3.29 4.93
N ALA A 9 0.03 3.50 3.62
CA ALA A 9 1.11 3.89 2.73
C ALA A 9 0.90 5.34 2.28
N VAL A 10 1.95 6.15 2.34
CA VAL A 10 1.91 7.54 1.88
C VAL A 10 2.43 7.63 0.45
N LEU A 11 1.67 8.29 -0.42
CA LEU A 11 2.06 8.65 -1.77
C LEU A 11 2.21 10.17 -1.84
N TYR A 12 3.45 10.64 -1.82
CA TYR A 12 3.80 12.06 -1.93
C TYR A 12 4.39 12.42 -3.30
N LYS A 13 4.52 11.46 -4.20
CA LYS A 13 4.86 11.63 -5.62
C LYS A 13 4.30 10.41 -6.34
N PHE A 14 3.68 10.60 -7.50
CA PHE A 14 3.10 9.49 -8.22
C PHE A 14 4.16 8.48 -8.66
N SER A 15 3.90 7.20 -8.35
CA SER A 15 4.63 6.04 -8.85
C SER A 15 3.73 4.82 -8.75
N ALA A 16 3.31 4.30 -9.90
CA ALA A 16 2.48 3.10 -9.99
C ALA A 16 3.12 1.90 -9.28
N GLU A 17 4.45 1.75 -9.39
CA GLU A 17 5.20 0.67 -8.74
C GLU A 17 5.13 0.77 -7.22
N ILE A 18 5.32 1.97 -6.65
CA ILE A 18 5.25 2.17 -5.20
C ILE A 18 3.85 1.81 -4.67
N VAL A 19 2.78 2.16 -5.40
CA VAL A 19 1.41 1.81 -5.03
C VAL A 19 1.21 0.29 -5.03
N ARG A 20 1.68 -0.41 -6.08
CA ARG A 20 1.61 -1.88 -6.16
C ARG A 20 2.39 -2.53 -5.02
N LEU A 21 3.63 -2.09 -4.80
CA LEU A 21 4.49 -2.64 -3.75
C LEU A 21 3.88 -2.42 -2.35
N ALA A 22 3.23 -1.28 -2.12
CA ALA A 22 2.52 -1.03 -0.86
C ALA A 22 1.43 -2.08 -0.60
N ARG A 23 0.66 -2.48 -1.62
CA ARG A 23 -0.34 -3.56 -1.54
C ARG A 23 0.33 -4.93 -1.43
N GLN A 24 1.23 -5.27 -2.35
CA GLN A 24 1.84 -6.61 -2.45
C GLN A 24 2.74 -6.97 -1.27
N HIS A 25 3.51 -6.02 -0.73
CA HIS A 25 4.52 -6.31 0.28
C HIS A 25 4.05 -6.01 1.71
N ASN A 26 3.21 -4.99 1.86
CA ASN A 26 2.79 -4.51 3.19
C ASN A 26 1.31 -4.80 3.46
N ASN A 27 0.58 -5.36 2.48
CA ASN A 27 -0.88 -5.47 2.53
C ASN A 27 -1.51 -4.16 3.02
N ALA A 28 -1.04 -3.03 2.47
CA ALA A 28 -1.49 -1.71 2.90
C ALA A 28 -3.00 -1.61 2.71
N ASN A 29 -3.72 -1.17 3.74
CA ASN A 29 -5.19 -1.05 3.71
C ASN A 29 -5.67 0.40 3.77
N ILE A 30 -4.73 1.34 3.83
CA ILE A 30 -5.00 2.77 3.69
C ILE A 30 -3.98 3.33 2.69
N LEU A 31 -4.47 4.10 1.72
CA LEU A 31 -3.65 4.91 0.82
C LEU A 31 -3.82 6.38 1.23
N SER A 32 -2.71 7.02 1.64
CA SER A 32 -2.68 8.43 2.02
C SER A 32 -2.05 9.25 0.88
N LEU A 33 -2.81 10.21 0.35
CA LEU A 33 -2.40 11.00 -0.81
C LEU A 33 -1.94 12.41 -0.41
N GLY A 34 -0.73 12.78 -0.82
CA GLY A 34 -0.21 14.13 -0.64
C GLY A 34 -0.80 15.09 -1.68
N ALA A 35 -1.98 15.67 -1.40
CA ALA A 35 -2.76 16.46 -2.36
C ALA A 35 -2.00 17.64 -3.03
N ARG A 36 -0.91 18.15 -2.43
CA ARG A 36 -0.07 19.21 -3.02
C ARG A 36 0.99 18.70 -4.00
N PHE A 37 1.21 17.39 -4.09
CA PHE A 37 2.36 16.81 -4.78
C PHE A 37 1.98 15.86 -5.93
N ILE A 38 0.70 15.60 -6.13
CA ILE A 38 0.18 14.76 -7.22
C ILE A 38 -1.01 15.45 -7.87
N SER A 39 -1.21 15.20 -9.16
CA SER A 39 -2.41 15.67 -9.87
C SER A 39 -3.63 14.82 -9.52
N GLU A 40 -4.83 15.30 -9.89
CA GLU A 40 -6.06 14.53 -9.72
C GLU A 40 -6.06 13.22 -10.53
N ASP A 41 -5.51 13.24 -11.75
CA ASP A 41 -5.44 12.05 -12.61
C ASP A 41 -4.45 11.02 -12.06
N GLU A 42 -3.30 11.48 -11.54
CA GLU A 42 -2.35 10.63 -10.81
C GLU A 42 -2.99 10.03 -9.55
N ALA A 43 -3.78 10.81 -8.82
CA ALA A 43 -4.51 10.34 -7.65
C ALA A 43 -5.54 9.25 -8.00
N LYS A 44 -6.35 9.47 -9.05
CA LYS A 44 -7.32 8.47 -9.55
C LYS A 44 -6.61 7.18 -9.96
N THR A 45 -5.54 7.30 -10.74
CA THR A 45 -4.73 6.14 -11.18
C THR A 45 -4.12 5.41 -9.99
N ALA A 46 -3.61 6.13 -8.99
CA ALA A 46 -3.08 5.52 -7.77
C ALA A 46 -4.15 4.77 -6.99
N VAL A 47 -5.37 5.31 -6.88
CA VAL A 47 -6.49 4.65 -6.21
C VAL A 47 -6.89 3.38 -6.95
N GLU A 48 -7.02 3.42 -8.27
CA GLU A 48 -7.34 2.26 -9.11
C GLU A 48 -6.33 1.13 -8.90
N ILE A 49 -5.03 1.43 -9.08
CA ILE A 49 -3.94 0.46 -8.85
C ILE A 49 -3.99 -0.10 -7.42
N PHE A 50 -4.24 0.74 -6.42
CA PHE A 50 -4.29 0.31 -5.02
C PHE A 50 -5.45 -0.67 -4.75
N LEU A 51 -6.61 -0.43 -5.35
CA LEU A 51 -7.80 -1.27 -5.21
C LEU A 51 -7.67 -2.60 -5.97
N GLU A 52 -7.10 -2.56 -7.18
CA GLU A 52 -6.94 -3.73 -8.04
C GLU A 52 -5.76 -4.63 -7.62
N THR A 53 -4.74 -4.06 -6.96
CA THR A 53 -3.58 -4.86 -6.57
C THR A 53 -3.89 -5.71 -5.35
N GLU A 54 -3.87 -7.02 -5.56
CA GLU A 54 -4.01 -8.02 -4.50
C GLU A 54 -2.74 -8.19 -3.66
N PHE A 55 -2.93 -8.67 -2.42
CA PHE A 55 -1.81 -9.04 -1.57
C PHE A 55 -1.35 -10.46 -1.89
N ASN A 56 -0.16 -10.58 -2.49
CA ASN A 56 0.43 -11.87 -2.85
C ASN A 56 1.21 -12.46 -1.67
N GLY A 57 0.60 -12.61 -0.49
CA GLY A 57 1.28 -13.03 0.75
C GLY A 57 1.47 -14.54 0.95
N ILE A 58 1.00 -15.35 0.01
CA ILE A 58 1.05 -16.83 0.04
C ILE A 58 2.21 -17.35 -0.82
N GLY A 59 2.67 -18.58 -0.57
CA GLY A 59 3.79 -19.18 -1.32
C GLY A 59 5.13 -18.49 -1.09
N GLU A 60 5.87 -18.20 -2.17
CA GLU A 60 7.24 -17.62 -2.14
C GLU A 60 7.33 -16.24 -1.43
N ASN A 61 6.20 -15.61 -1.19
CA ASN A 61 6.09 -14.29 -0.56
C ASN A 61 5.68 -14.32 0.92
N GLU A 62 5.70 -15.50 1.56
CA GLU A 62 5.38 -15.67 2.99
C GLU A 62 6.20 -14.75 3.93
N ARG A 63 7.40 -14.33 3.48
CA ARG A 63 8.23 -13.33 4.19
C ARG A 63 7.46 -12.03 4.52
N HIS A 64 6.56 -11.60 3.64
CA HIS A 64 5.76 -10.38 3.82
C HIS A 64 4.69 -10.55 4.88
N LEU A 65 3.99 -11.69 4.87
CA LEU A 65 3.03 -12.05 5.91
C LEU A 65 3.68 -12.11 7.30
N ARG A 66 4.88 -12.68 7.41
CA ARG A 66 5.65 -12.70 8.67
C ARG A 66 5.99 -11.30 9.19
N ARG A 67 6.33 -10.37 8.30
CA ARG A 67 6.60 -8.96 8.67
C ARG A 67 5.34 -8.24 9.13
N ILE A 68 4.22 -8.43 8.42
CA ILE A 68 2.92 -7.86 8.80
C ILE A 68 2.52 -8.33 10.18
N LYS A 69 2.61 -9.64 10.46
CA LYS A 69 2.32 -10.21 11.78
C LYS A 69 3.13 -9.55 12.89
N LYS A 70 4.40 -9.17 12.66
CA LYS A 70 5.22 -8.47 13.67
C LYS A 70 4.76 -7.03 13.94
N ILE A 71 4.21 -6.36 12.94
CA ILE A 71 3.71 -4.97 13.05
C ILE A 71 2.33 -4.95 13.72
N ASP A 72 1.51 -5.96 13.42
CA ASP A 72 0.16 -6.11 13.97
C ASP A 72 0.13 -6.91 15.29
N LEU A 73 1.25 -7.02 16.01
CA LEU A 73 1.28 -7.56 17.38
C LEU A 73 0.71 -6.56 18.39
#